data_AF-A0A378J686-F1
#
_entry.id   AF-A0A378J686-F1
#
_cell.length_a   1.000
_cell.length_b   1.000
_cell.length_c   1.000
_cell.angle_alpha   90.00
_cell.angle_beta   90.00
_cell.angle_gamma   90.00
#
_symmetry.space_group_name_H-M   'P 1'
#
loop_
_entity.id
_entity.type
_entity.pdbx_description
1 polymer ?
#
loop_
_entity_poly.entity_id
_entity_poly.type
_entity_poly.pdbx_seq_one_letter_code
_entity_poly.pdbx_strand_id
1 'polypeptide(L)'
;MGGQLHLNNGHPQNRENTCVSGYTKGNENYALSNFEDNDRNGYDFHDPDIGRVHFRTSEHYLHFQKLTPAAKQEYRQTWENTDSPGDILDLNKKIPPQKLRYQFPSGQASPEWDRDKVAIQMQINATKYAQSSAFRSSIHKAIEIGKGFNDGKGAAVIIEDTSTARRVEKNWGTGPDGSGTNILGNTQTAFANMVASGQVNVADRTPSLQSIKSNPSAKTSYDNATHQFKSGFQQTLIQTRKQAAAQRGLSPDNLTVDTSQLGGGLVVPATINGHASQTPTNDDARLTQLNRKMHSAHPTINQGVPLHASAMTFSPIPVSIENAGWNGLKDTLHQQKIPMVSSGKTIFDHHLASSTSDKTKVEATHLLTSYAIKSVRGNLNTESQMTIVDNIGQSTSTVKHDPQAIKIRFNSTEEAQAFAKKLSEQGIHSHTFPGQMKTPQGKDKNCIFLTQSDLEKITEKSKLASKESVAHGYHALVTDYKQKDLEASQDNQLRGRVP
;
A
#
# COMPACT_ATOMS: atom_id res chain seq x y z
N MET A 1 -7.39 21.19 -9.17
CA MET A 1 -7.76 20.16 -8.20
C MET A 1 -7.25 18.79 -8.67
N GLY A 2 -5.95 18.50 -8.70
CA GLY A 2 -5.55 17.08 -8.54
C GLY A 2 -6.35 16.42 -7.40
N GLY A 3 -6.56 15.11 -7.42
CA GLY A 3 -7.56 14.52 -6.54
C GLY A 3 -8.13 13.21 -7.02
N GLN A 4 -9.20 12.78 -6.34
CA GLN A 4 -10.03 11.65 -6.72
C GLN A 4 -11.13 12.18 -7.65
N LEU A 5 -11.12 11.76 -8.91
CA LEU A 5 -11.95 12.35 -9.95
C LEU A 5 -12.94 11.34 -10.48
N HIS A 6 -14.19 11.74 -10.62
CA HIS A 6 -15.20 11.08 -11.42
C HIS A 6 -15.46 11.91 -12.68
N LEU A 7 -15.23 11.31 -13.84
CA LEU A 7 -15.54 11.88 -15.15
C LEU A 7 -17.02 11.63 -15.44
N ASN A 8 -17.82 12.69 -15.42
CA ASN A 8 -19.26 12.59 -15.64
C ASN A 8 -19.54 12.30 -17.12
N ASN A 9 -19.72 11.02 -17.43
CA ASN A 9 -20.13 10.52 -18.74
C ASN A 9 -21.60 10.06 -18.75
N GLY A 10 -22.40 10.49 -17.77
CA GLY A 10 -23.79 10.06 -17.60
C GLY A 10 -23.97 8.68 -16.93
N HIS A 11 -22.88 8.00 -16.57
CA HIS A 11 -22.92 6.73 -15.84
C HIS A 11 -22.49 6.88 -14.38
N PRO A 12 -22.96 5.99 -13.48
CA PRO A 12 -22.46 5.92 -12.11
C PRO A 12 -20.94 5.73 -12.05
N GLN A 13 -20.35 6.09 -10.90
CA GLN A 13 -18.91 5.89 -10.64
C GLN A 13 -18.51 4.43 -10.80
N ASN A 14 -17.58 4.17 -11.70
CA ASN A 14 -16.98 2.88 -11.99
C ASN A 14 -15.52 3.05 -12.44
N ARG A 15 -14.87 1.93 -12.78
CA ARG A 15 -13.46 1.90 -13.19
C ARG A 15 -13.16 2.66 -14.49
N GLU A 16 -14.14 2.80 -15.37
CA GLU A 16 -13.99 3.45 -16.68
C GLU A 16 -14.12 4.96 -16.59
N ASN A 17 -14.67 5.49 -15.50
CA ASN A 17 -14.92 6.92 -15.34
C ASN A 17 -14.46 7.49 -13.99
N THR A 18 -13.58 6.78 -13.27
CA THR A 18 -13.06 7.23 -11.98
C THR A 18 -11.55 7.00 -11.87
N CYS A 19 -10.80 8.01 -11.42
CA CYS A 19 -9.33 7.97 -11.32
C CYS A 19 -8.79 8.79 -10.13
N VAL A 20 -7.48 8.67 -9.90
CA VAL A 20 -6.70 9.60 -9.08
C VAL A 20 -5.75 10.38 -10.00
N SER A 21 -5.63 11.69 -9.81
CA SER A 21 -4.73 12.55 -10.59
C SER A 21 -3.89 13.45 -9.70
N GLY A 22 -2.66 13.75 -10.10
CA GLY A 22 -1.76 14.61 -9.33
C GLY A 22 -0.54 15.11 -10.08
N TYR A 23 -0.70 16.11 -10.95
CA TYR A 23 0.41 16.75 -11.68
C TYR A 23 0.74 18.18 -11.23
N THR A 24 -0.27 19.02 -10.98
CA THR A 24 -0.04 20.45 -10.76
C THR A 24 0.37 20.75 -9.31
N LYS A 25 1.51 21.43 -9.10
CA LYS A 25 1.99 21.83 -7.76
C LYS A 25 0.94 22.65 -7.00
N GLY A 26 0.76 22.35 -5.72
CA GLY A 26 -0.25 22.98 -4.86
C GLY A 26 -1.65 22.36 -4.96
N ASN A 27 -1.85 21.35 -5.81
CA ASN A 27 -3.07 20.55 -5.83
C ASN A 27 -2.93 19.26 -5.01
N GLU A 28 -4.06 18.65 -4.62
CA GLU A 28 -4.08 17.34 -3.96
C GLU A 28 -3.39 16.29 -4.84
N ASN A 29 -2.72 15.34 -4.18
CA ASN A 29 -1.96 14.24 -4.80
C ASN A 29 -0.78 14.68 -5.69
N TYR A 30 -0.31 15.93 -5.63
CA TYR A 30 0.91 16.36 -6.33
C TYR A 30 2.12 15.47 -6.04
N ALA A 31 2.14 14.80 -4.88
CA ALA A 31 3.14 13.78 -4.55
C ALA A 31 3.28 12.68 -5.60
N LEU A 32 2.26 12.40 -6.43
CA LEU A 32 2.36 11.46 -7.55
C LEU A 32 3.36 11.95 -8.62
N SER A 33 3.48 13.25 -8.86
CA SER A 33 4.41 13.78 -9.85
C SER A 33 5.88 13.46 -9.51
N ASN A 34 6.70 13.21 -10.53
CA ASN A 34 8.16 13.08 -10.35
C ASN A 34 8.85 14.41 -9.98
N PHE A 35 8.12 15.52 -10.07
CA PHE A 35 8.60 16.87 -9.78
C PHE A 35 8.39 17.27 -8.31
N GLU A 36 7.78 16.40 -7.50
CA GLU A 36 7.61 16.63 -6.07
C GLU A 36 8.91 16.36 -5.31
N ASP A 37 9.23 17.21 -4.33
CA ASP A 37 10.52 17.26 -3.63
C ASP A 37 10.49 16.77 -2.18
N ASN A 38 9.45 16.04 -1.80
CA ASN A 38 9.17 15.47 -0.48
C ASN A 38 9.29 16.50 0.65
N ASP A 39 8.59 17.62 0.53
CA ASP A 39 8.73 18.76 1.46
C ASP A 39 10.19 19.18 1.65
N ARG A 40 10.93 19.26 0.55
CA ARG A 40 12.37 19.56 0.47
C ARG A 40 13.31 18.47 0.99
N ASN A 41 12.80 17.36 1.52
CA ASN A 41 13.64 16.28 2.05
C ASN A 41 14.28 15.42 0.95
N GLY A 42 13.78 15.50 -0.29
CA GLY A 42 14.25 14.67 -1.38
C GLY A 42 14.06 13.17 -1.13
N TYR A 43 14.88 12.38 -1.82
CA TYR A 43 14.78 10.92 -1.86
C TYR A 43 16.17 10.28 -1.92
N ASP A 44 16.39 9.28 -1.08
CA ASP A 44 17.56 8.41 -1.16
C ASP A 44 17.29 7.24 -2.11
N PHE A 45 18.21 6.93 -3.01
CA PHE A 45 18.12 5.78 -3.93
C PHE A 45 19.33 4.86 -3.79
N HIS A 46 19.13 3.58 -4.07
CA HIS A 46 20.20 2.62 -4.31
C HIS A 46 20.42 2.47 -5.81
N ASP A 47 21.40 3.23 -6.32
CA ASP A 47 21.82 3.18 -7.72
C ASP A 47 22.64 1.91 -8.00
N PRO A 48 22.38 1.17 -9.10
CA PRO A 48 23.08 -0.08 -9.38
C PRO A 48 24.57 0.08 -9.73
N ASP A 49 25.01 1.27 -10.15
CA ASP A 49 26.38 1.48 -10.63
C ASP A 49 27.25 2.17 -9.57
N ILE A 50 26.68 3.08 -8.78
CA ILE A 50 27.44 3.91 -7.82
C ILE A 50 26.92 3.85 -6.38
N GLY A 51 25.98 2.96 -6.09
CA GLY A 51 25.45 2.73 -4.75
C GLY A 51 24.51 3.84 -4.29
N ARG A 52 24.60 4.26 -3.02
CA ARG A 52 23.65 5.22 -2.46
C ARG A 52 23.84 6.62 -3.05
N VAL A 53 22.75 7.22 -3.51
CA VAL A 53 22.68 8.60 -4.01
C VAL A 53 21.48 9.31 -3.38
N HIS A 54 21.55 10.63 -3.27
CA HIS A 54 20.47 11.45 -2.73
C HIS A 54 20.07 12.51 -3.75
N PHE A 55 18.77 12.62 -4.05
CA PHE A 55 18.29 13.59 -5.02
C PHE A 55 17.07 14.36 -4.55
N ARG A 56 16.98 15.61 -4.99
CA ARG A 56 15.92 16.53 -4.59
C ARG A 56 14.53 16.08 -5.05
N THR A 57 14.41 15.49 -6.24
CA THR A 57 13.16 14.91 -6.74
C THR A 57 13.43 13.58 -7.44
N SER A 58 12.39 12.77 -7.66
CA SER A 58 12.57 11.53 -8.43
C SER A 58 12.87 11.76 -9.91
N GLU A 59 12.54 12.94 -10.46
CA GLU A 59 12.95 13.35 -11.81
C GLU A 59 14.48 13.35 -11.98
N HIS A 60 15.20 13.80 -10.96
CA HIS A 60 16.66 13.77 -10.94
C HIS A 60 17.18 12.34 -11.14
N TYR A 61 16.68 11.40 -10.33
CA TYR A 61 17.07 10.00 -10.39
C TYR A 61 16.69 9.35 -11.73
N LEU A 62 15.49 9.62 -12.24
CA LEU A 62 15.01 9.11 -13.53
C LEU A 62 15.97 9.47 -14.67
N HIS A 63 16.42 10.73 -14.71
CA HIS A 63 17.37 11.20 -15.70
C HIS A 63 18.80 10.75 -15.41
N PHE A 64 19.17 10.61 -14.14
CA PHE A 64 20.48 10.07 -13.74
C PHE A 64 20.68 8.63 -14.24
N GLN A 65 19.62 7.81 -14.30
CA GLN A 65 19.69 6.46 -14.88
C GLN A 65 20.02 6.42 -16.37
N LYS A 66 19.89 7.55 -17.09
CA LYS A 66 20.24 7.62 -18.52
C LYS A 66 21.75 7.73 -18.74
N LEU A 67 22.54 7.98 -17.70
CA LEU A 67 23.98 8.13 -17.78
C LEU A 67 24.70 6.77 -17.75
N THR A 68 25.86 6.69 -18.38
CA THR A 68 26.79 5.56 -18.19
C THR A 68 27.35 5.56 -16.76
N PRO A 69 27.85 4.42 -16.23
CA PRO A 69 28.47 4.38 -14.90
C PRO A 69 29.57 5.44 -14.69
N ALA A 70 30.45 5.64 -15.68
CA ALA A 70 31.49 6.65 -15.63
C ALA A 70 30.92 8.08 -15.62
N ALA A 71 29.89 8.35 -16.42
CA ALA A 71 29.22 9.64 -16.41
C ALA A 71 28.48 9.90 -15.09
N LYS A 72 27.88 8.88 -14.46
CA LYS A 72 27.28 9.02 -13.13
C LYS A 72 28.29 9.50 -12.10
N GLN A 73 29.49 8.94 -12.09
CA GLN A 73 30.57 9.38 -11.19
C GLN A 73 30.98 10.84 -11.46
N GLU A 74 31.13 11.21 -12.73
CA GLU A 74 31.49 12.58 -13.15
C GLU A 74 30.42 13.61 -12.76
N TYR A 75 29.16 13.33 -13.04
CA TYR A 75 28.07 14.29 -12.89
C TYR A 75 27.39 14.26 -11.52
N ARG A 76 27.72 13.28 -10.65
CA ARG A 76 27.05 13.07 -9.36
C ARG A 76 26.88 14.37 -8.58
N GLN A 77 27.97 15.06 -8.28
CA GLN A 77 27.93 16.25 -7.43
C GLN A 77 27.05 17.36 -8.03
N THR A 78 27.15 17.60 -9.35
CA THR A 78 26.31 18.57 -10.04
C THR A 78 24.83 18.18 -9.97
N TRP A 79 24.52 16.88 -10.13
CA TRP A 79 23.16 16.35 -10.09
C TRP A 79 22.55 16.41 -8.69
N GLU A 80 23.31 16.06 -7.65
CA GLU A 80 22.89 16.11 -6.24
C GLU A 80 22.68 17.55 -5.76
N ASN A 81 23.42 18.52 -6.32
CA ASN A 81 23.33 19.95 -5.96
C ASN A 81 22.36 20.77 -6.82
N THR A 82 21.70 20.15 -7.81
CA THR A 82 20.68 20.87 -8.59
C THR A 82 19.35 20.84 -7.83
N ASP A 83 18.78 22.02 -7.57
CA ASP A 83 17.54 22.11 -6.78
C ASP A 83 16.27 21.87 -7.59
N SER A 84 16.23 22.36 -8.83
CA SER A 84 15.03 22.39 -9.66
C SER A 84 14.97 21.19 -10.61
N PRO A 85 13.87 20.41 -10.65
CA PRO A 85 13.70 19.35 -11.65
C PRO A 85 13.72 19.90 -13.09
N GLY A 86 13.30 21.15 -13.29
CA GLY A 86 13.40 21.80 -14.61
C GLY A 86 14.84 22.00 -15.08
N ASP A 87 15.76 22.28 -14.16
CA ASP A 87 17.16 22.53 -14.49
C ASP A 87 17.86 21.21 -14.86
N ILE A 88 17.50 20.08 -14.23
CA ILE A 88 17.96 18.76 -14.65
C ILE A 88 17.51 18.43 -16.07
N LEU A 89 16.28 18.78 -16.45
CA LEU A 89 15.82 18.55 -17.82
C LEU A 89 16.66 19.32 -18.83
N ASP A 90 17.07 20.54 -18.51
CA ASP A 90 17.92 21.36 -19.38
C ASP A 90 19.39 20.91 -19.37
N LEU A 91 19.90 20.44 -18.23
CA LEU A 91 21.23 19.85 -18.13
C LEU A 91 21.32 18.54 -18.90
N ASN A 92 20.32 17.67 -18.77
CA ASN A 92 20.27 16.38 -19.47
C ASN A 92 20.29 16.53 -21.01
N LYS A 93 19.73 17.62 -21.56
CA LYS A 93 19.78 17.91 -23.01
C LYS A 93 21.19 18.24 -23.52
N LYS A 94 22.08 18.69 -22.63
CA LYS A 94 23.45 19.10 -22.95
C LYS A 94 24.47 17.97 -22.76
N ILE A 95 24.05 16.83 -22.22
CA ILE A 95 24.93 15.69 -21.99
C ILE A 95 25.37 15.09 -23.34
N PRO A 96 26.68 14.93 -23.58
CA PRO A 96 27.17 14.33 -24.81
C PRO A 96 26.66 12.89 -25.01
N PRO A 97 26.32 12.46 -26.24
CA PRO A 97 25.78 11.11 -26.48
C PRO A 97 26.64 9.97 -25.93
N GLN A 98 27.97 10.08 -25.95
CA GLN A 98 28.88 9.07 -25.41
C GLN A 98 28.84 8.92 -23.88
N LYS A 99 28.20 9.87 -23.18
CA LYS A 99 27.97 9.84 -21.72
C LYS A 99 26.60 9.25 -21.38
N LEU A 100 25.74 9.02 -22.38
CA LEU A 100 24.44 8.40 -22.22
C LEU A 100 24.55 6.88 -22.39
N ARG A 101 23.87 6.14 -21.51
CA ARG A 101 23.72 4.68 -21.58
C ARG A 101 22.84 4.25 -22.75
N TYR A 102 21.91 5.11 -23.15
CA TYR A 102 20.90 4.81 -24.16
C TYR A 102 21.09 5.71 -25.37
N GLN A 103 20.87 5.16 -26.56
CA GLN A 103 20.87 5.96 -27.78
C GLN A 103 19.52 6.66 -27.96
N PHE A 104 19.53 7.97 -28.21
CA PHE A 104 18.33 8.77 -28.49
C PHE A 104 18.46 9.40 -29.88
N PRO A 105 18.09 8.68 -30.96
CA PRO A 105 18.13 9.25 -32.30
C PRO A 105 17.16 10.43 -32.42
N SER A 106 17.53 11.43 -33.22
CA SER A 106 16.70 12.63 -33.40
C SER A 106 15.30 12.25 -33.91
N GLY A 107 14.27 12.67 -33.19
CA GLY A 107 12.87 12.42 -33.53
C GLY A 107 12.40 10.97 -33.33
N GLN A 108 13.20 10.09 -32.70
CA GLN A 108 12.84 8.69 -32.46
C GLN A 108 12.86 8.35 -30.98
N ALA A 109 12.03 7.37 -30.59
CA ALA A 109 12.10 6.77 -29.28
C ALA A 109 13.37 5.92 -29.14
N SER A 110 13.87 5.78 -27.92
CA SER A 110 14.98 4.88 -27.61
C SER A 110 14.42 3.53 -27.14
N PRO A 111 14.52 2.44 -27.94
CA PRO A 111 13.93 1.15 -27.55
C PRO A 111 14.54 0.59 -26.25
N GLU A 112 15.81 0.86 -26.04
CA GLU A 112 16.55 0.44 -24.84
C GLU A 112 16.06 1.19 -23.60
N TRP A 113 15.86 2.50 -23.72
CA TRP A 113 15.26 3.29 -22.65
C TRP A 113 13.80 2.88 -22.40
N ASP A 114 13.03 2.66 -23.45
CA ASP A 114 11.63 2.25 -23.35
C ASP A 114 11.47 0.90 -22.64
N ARG A 115 12.42 -0.01 -22.83
CA ARG A 115 12.50 -1.29 -22.11
C ARG A 115 12.77 -1.08 -20.61
N ASP A 116 13.69 -0.19 -20.25
CA ASP A 116 14.19 -0.07 -18.88
C ASP A 116 13.43 0.93 -18.01
N LYS A 117 12.85 1.99 -18.62
CA LYS A 117 12.25 3.12 -17.89
C LYS A 117 11.09 2.72 -16.98
N VAL A 118 10.35 1.67 -17.32
CA VAL A 118 9.26 1.14 -16.50
C VAL A 118 9.81 0.58 -15.18
N ALA A 119 10.86 -0.24 -15.23
CA ALA A 119 11.47 -0.79 -14.02
C ALA A 119 12.11 0.30 -13.15
N ILE A 120 12.74 1.29 -13.79
CA ILE A 120 13.30 2.45 -13.08
C ILE A 120 12.19 3.24 -12.39
N GLN A 121 11.09 3.52 -13.08
CA GLN A 121 9.95 4.22 -12.50
C GLN A 121 9.26 3.41 -11.39
N MET A 122 9.23 2.08 -11.49
CA MET A 122 8.76 1.20 -10.42
C MET A 122 9.66 1.26 -9.17
N GLN A 123 10.99 1.32 -9.35
CA GLN A 123 11.94 1.56 -8.25
C GLN A 123 11.69 2.93 -7.61
N ILE A 124 11.44 3.97 -8.43
CA ILE A 124 11.07 5.30 -7.96
C ILE A 124 9.79 5.23 -7.12
N ASN A 125 8.73 4.61 -7.61
CA ASN A 125 7.46 4.50 -6.89
C ASN A 125 7.64 3.79 -5.53
N ALA A 126 8.42 2.71 -5.50
CA ALA A 126 8.72 1.99 -4.26
C ALA A 126 9.51 2.85 -3.27
N THR A 127 10.51 3.59 -3.75
CA THR A 127 11.31 4.53 -2.95
C THR A 127 10.44 5.67 -2.40
N LYS A 128 9.62 6.29 -3.25
CA LYS A 128 8.69 7.35 -2.84
C LYS A 128 7.69 6.84 -1.81
N TYR A 129 7.16 5.63 -1.97
CA TYR A 129 6.24 5.02 -1.01
C TYR A 129 6.87 4.82 0.37
N ALA A 130 8.13 4.40 0.42
CA ALA A 130 8.84 4.22 1.68
C ALA A 130 9.20 5.55 2.36
N GLN A 131 9.47 6.61 1.60
CA GLN A 131 10.05 7.86 2.11
C GLN A 131 9.10 9.08 2.15
N SER A 132 7.98 9.06 1.43
CA SER A 132 6.99 10.15 1.38
C SER A 132 5.61 9.67 1.86
N SER A 133 5.13 10.26 2.95
CA SER A 133 3.79 10.01 3.49
C SER A 133 2.70 10.48 2.52
N ALA A 134 2.92 11.61 1.84
CA ALA A 134 2.00 12.15 0.86
C ALA A 134 1.84 11.21 -0.35
N PHE A 135 2.95 10.71 -0.91
CA PHE A 135 2.89 9.73 -2.00
C PHE A 135 2.18 8.45 -1.55
N ARG A 136 2.52 7.94 -0.36
CA ARG A 136 1.86 6.76 0.23
C ARG A 136 0.35 6.95 0.34
N SER A 137 -0.10 8.12 0.82
CA SER A 137 -1.53 8.45 0.91
C SER A 137 -2.20 8.43 -0.47
N SER A 138 -1.59 9.02 -1.50
CA SER A 138 -2.14 9.00 -2.87
C SER A 138 -2.24 7.58 -3.45
N ILE A 139 -1.27 6.71 -3.17
CA ILE A 139 -1.34 5.28 -3.55
C ILE A 139 -2.52 4.59 -2.85
N HIS A 140 -2.70 4.83 -1.55
CA HIS A 140 -3.83 4.24 -0.80
C HIS A 140 -5.19 4.72 -1.30
N LYS A 141 -5.33 6.00 -1.68
CA LYS A 141 -6.57 6.49 -2.31
C LYS A 141 -6.92 5.69 -3.56
N ALA A 142 -5.95 5.42 -4.44
CA ALA A 142 -6.21 4.60 -5.63
C ALA A 142 -6.65 3.17 -5.27
N ILE A 143 -6.05 2.57 -4.23
CA ILE A 143 -6.44 1.24 -3.73
C ILE A 143 -7.87 1.26 -3.17
N GLU A 144 -8.20 2.24 -2.33
CA GLU A 144 -9.52 2.41 -1.71
C GLU A 144 -10.59 2.63 -2.78
N ILE A 145 -10.31 3.47 -3.77
CA ILE A 145 -11.23 3.67 -4.89
C ILE A 145 -11.45 2.39 -5.67
N GLY A 146 -10.38 1.67 -5.98
CA GLY A 146 -10.45 0.39 -6.66
C GLY A 146 -11.29 -0.66 -5.92
N LYS A 147 -11.17 -0.72 -4.59
CA LYS A 147 -12.00 -1.58 -3.73
C LYS A 147 -13.47 -1.17 -3.79
N GLY A 148 -13.76 0.13 -3.81
CA GLY A 148 -15.12 0.67 -3.90
C GLY A 148 -15.90 0.22 -5.15
N PHE A 149 -15.21 -0.10 -6.25
CA PHE A 149 -15.86 -0.63 -7.45
C PHE A 149 -16.38 -2.06 -7.30
N ASN A 150 -15.84 -2.84 -6.33
CA ASN A 150 -16.23 -4.22 -6.04
C ASN A 150 -16.24 -5.16 -7.27
N ASP A 151 -15.26 -5.01 -8.17
CA ASP A 151 -15.13 -5.79 -9.41
C ASP A 151 -13.91 -6.72 -9.46
N GLY A 152 -13.11 -6.75 -8.38
CA GLY A 152 -11.90 -7.58 -8.26
C GLY A 152 -10.72 -7.16 -9.14
N LYS A 153 -10.79 -6.04 -9.85
CA LYS A 153 -9.77 -5.62 -10.84
C LYS A 153 -8.66 -4.70 -10.27
N GLY A 154 -8.55 -4.61 -8.95
CA GLY A 154 -7.48 -3.87 -8.27
C GLY A 154 -7.74 -2.36 -8.14
N ALA A 155 -6.68 -1.59 -7.92
CA ALA A 155 -6.69 -0.14 -7.70
C ALA A 155 -7.31 0.62 -8.89
N ALA A 156 -7.89 1.78 -8.60
CA ALA A 156 -8.35 2.71 -9.63
C ALA A 156 -7.18 3.24 -10.44
N VAL A 157 -7.46 3.68 -11.66
CA VAL A 157 -6.45 4.27 -12.54
C VAL A 157 -5.88 5.51 -11.89
N ILE A 158 -4.56 5.63 -11.90
CA ILE A 158 -3.84 6.87 -11.64
C ILE A 158 -3.47 7.50 -12.98
N ILE A 159 -3.75 8.78 -13.16
CA ILE A 159 -3.35 9.55 -14.35
C ILE A 159 -2.33 10.63 -13.99
N GLU A 160 -1.29 10.74 -14.81
CA GLU A 160 -0.41 11.89 -14.85
C GLU A 160 -0.95 12.86 -15.91
N ASP A 161 -1.53 13.96 -15.46
CA ASP A 161 -2.16 14.92 -16.35
C ASP A 161 -1.22 16.05 -16.77
N THR A 162 -0.55 15.86 -17.89
CA THR A 162 0.43 16.79 -18.45
C THR A 162 -0.18 17.94 -19.27
N SER A 163 -1.49 18.18 -19.16
CA SER A 163 -2.17 19.23 -19.96
C SER A 163 -1.69 20.64 -19.65
N THR A 164 -1.22 20.88 -18.43
CA THR A 164 -0.68 22.19 -17.99
C THR A 164 0.84 22.27 -18.12
N ALA A 165 1.49 21.22 -18.63
CA ALA A 165 2.93 21.21 -18.83
C ALA A 165 3.35 22.24 -19.87
N ARG A 166 4.47 22.92 -19.63
CA ARG A 166 5.05 23.90 -20.58
C ARG A 166 5.33 23.28 -21.95
N ARG A 167 5.62 21.98 -21.99
CA ARG A 167 5.71 21.17 -23.20
C ARG A 167 4.83 19.96 -23.01
N VAL A 168 3.93 19.72 -23.97
CA VAL A 168 3.02 18.59 -23.94
C VAL A 168 3.84 17.29 -23.94
N GLU A 169 3.63 16.47 -22.91
CA GLU A 169 4.32 15.21 -22.71
C GLU A 169 3.30 14.07 -22.73
N LYS A 170 3.08 13.49 -23.91
CA LYS A 170 2.12 12.40 -24.15
C LYS A 170 2.70 11.01 -23.88
N ASN A 171 4.00 10.85 -23.59
CA ASN A 171 4.57 9.54 -23.26
C ASN A 171 4.52 9.27 -21.75
N TRP A 172 4.81 10.27 -20.92
CA TRP A 172 4.73 10.10 -19.46
C TRP A 172 3.33 10.32 -18.90
N GLY A 173 2.54 11.23 -19.50
CA GLY A 173 1.19 11.56 -19.06
C GLY A 173 0.13 11.40 -20.14
N THR A 174 -1.08 11.88 -19.84
CA THR A 174 -2.27 11.78 -20.71
C THR A 174 -2.34 12.89 -21.76
N GLY A 175 -1.69 14.03 -21.53
CA GLY A 175 -1.77 15.20 -22.40
C GLY A 175 -3.15 15.89 -22.44
N PRO A 176 -3.24 17.01 -23.19
CA PRO A 176 -4.43 17.89 -23.24
C PRO A 176 -5.69 17.22 -23.83
N ASP A 177 -5.51 16.31 -24.78
CA ASP A 177 -6.58 15.57 -25.45
C ASP A 177 -6.89 14.21 -24.77
N GLY A 178 -6.10 13.80 -23.78
CA GLY A 178 -6.25 12.52 -23.08
C GLY A 178 -5.68 11.30 -23.82
N SER A 179 -5.05 11.48 -24.98
CA SER A 179 -4.55 10.36 -25.81
C SER A 179 -3.17 9.83 -25.43
N GLY A 180 -2.48 10.49 -24.50
CA GLY A 180 -1.16 10.09 -24.04
C GLY A 180 -1.12 8.70 -23.41
N THR A 181 0.05 8.08 -23.40
CA THR A 181 0.25 6.68 -22.98
C THR A 181 0.24 6.51 -21.46
N ASN A 182 0.37 7.60 -20.69
CA ASN A 182 0.27 7.62 -19.23
C ASN A 182 1.25 6.66 -18.52
N ILE A 183 2.50 6.56 -18.98
CA ILE A 183 3.46 5.60 -18.40
C ILE A 183 3.66 5.85 -16.89
N LEU A 184 3.75 7.11 -16.46
CA LEU A 184 3.91 7.42 -15.04
C LEU A 184 2.71 6.92 -14.23
N GLY A 185 1.50 7.31 -14.61
CA GLY A 185 0.27 6.87 -13.94
C GLY A 185 0.06 5.35 -13.99
N ASN A 186 0.40 4.69 -15.10
CA ASN A 186 0.29 3.23 -15.22
C ASN A 186 1.27 2.50 -14.30
N THR A 187 2.52 2.98 -14.16
CA THR A 187 3.47 2.39 -13.19
C THR A 187 3.01 2.62 -11.75
N GLN A 188 2.37 3.76 -11.45
CA GLN A 188 1.84 4.02 -10.11
C GLN A 188 0.62 3.16 -9.80
N THR A 189 -0.26 2.95 -10.78
CA THR A 189 -1.42 2.04 -10.69
C THR A 189 -0.95 0.60 -10.48
N ALA A 190 0.06 0.16 -11.25
CA ALA A 190 0.69 -1.14 -11.09
C ALA A 190 1.31 -1.31 -9.70
N PHE A 191 2.02 -0.30 -9.23
CA PHE A 191 2.60 -0.29 -7.90
C PHE A 191 1.53 -0.33 -6.80
N ALA A 192 0.42 0.41 -6.95
CA ALA A 192 -0.71 0.36 -6.04
C ALA A 192 -1.33 -1.05 -5.96
N ASN A 193 -1.44 -1.75 -7.09
CA ASN A 193 -1.88 -3.14 -7.14
C ASN A 193 -0.91 -4.07 -6.39
N MET A 194 0.40 -3.91 -6.60
CA MET A 194 1.43 -4.69 -5.91
C MET A 194 1.44 -4.45 -4.40
N VAL A 195 1.19 -3.21 -3.96
CA VAL A 195 1.03 -2.89 -2.53
C VAL A 195 -0.21 -3.57 -1.96
N ALA A 196 -1.35 -3.47 -2.65
CA ALA A 196 -2.61 -4.08 -2.21
C ALA A 196 -2.52 -5.62 -2.11
N SER A 197 -1.73 -6.25 -2.97
CA SER A 197 -1.52 -7.70 -3.02
C SER A 197 -0.33 -8.19 -2.19
N GLY A 198 0.44 -7.31 -1.54
CA GLY A 198 1.64 -7.68 -0.79
C GLY A 198 2.80 -8.19 -1.65
N GLN A 199 2.81 -7.87 -2.95
CA GLN A 199 3.82 -8.32 -3.92
C GLN A 199 5.09 -7.45 -3.94
N VAL A 200 5.18 -6.42 -3.09
CA VAL A 200 6.36 -5.56 -2.96
C VAL A 200 6.75 -5.41 -1.49
N ASN A 201 8.05 -5.45 -1.22
CA ASN A 201 8.57 -5.15 0.11
C ASN A 201 8.49 -3.63 0.36
N VAL A 202 7.53 -3.22 1.17
CA VAL A 202 7.31 -1.81 1.52
C VAL A 202 8.17 -1.33 2.69
N ALA A 203 8.90 -2.23 3.35
CA ALA A 203 9.79 -1.89 4.47
C ALA A 203 11.19 -1.44 4.01
N ASP A 204 11.60 -1.85 2.81
CA ASP A 204 12.87 -1.40 2.22
C ASP A 204 12.77 0.07 1.83
N ARG A 205 13.58 0.92 2.46
CA ARG A 205 13.61 2.36 2.17
C ARG A 205 14.26 2.69 0.83
N THR A 206 15.17 1.85 0.34
CA THR A 206 15.96 2.10 -0.88
C THR A 206 16.02 0.82 -1.73
N PRO A 207 14.87 0.33 -2.23
CA PRO A 207 14.82 -0.90 -3.00
C PRO A 207 15.73 -0.82 -4.22
N SER A 208 16.50 -1.89 -4.47
CA SER A 208 17.41 -1.96 -5.62
C SER A 208 16.65 -2.12 -6.94
N LEU A 209 17.20 -1.59 -8.03
CA LEU A 209 16.62 -1.80 -9.36
C LEU A 209 16.54 -3.29 -9.71
N GLN A 210 17.51 -4.08 -9.24
CA GLN A 210 17.53 -5.52 -9.47
C GLN A 210 16.36 -6.23 -8.79
N SER A 211 16.00 -5.85 -7.56
CA SER A 211 14.85 -6.46 -6.86
C SER A 211 13.53 -6.19 -7.58
N ILE A 212 13.39 -5.01 -8.20
CA ILE A 212 12.24 -4.66 -9.04
C ILE A 212 12.23 -5.49 -10.33
N LYS A 213 13.37 -5.58 -11.02
CA LYS A 213 13.49 -6.35 -12.28
C LYS A 213 13.29 -7.86 -12.08
N SER A 214 13.72 -8.41 -10.95
CA SER A 214 13.54 -9.82 -10.61
C SER A 214 12.16 -10.13 -10.06
N ASN A 215 11.32 -9.13 -9.79
CA ASN A 215 9.97 -9.34 -9.28
C ASN A 215 9.02 -9.74 -10.43
N PRO A 216 8.53 -10.99 -10.48
CA PRO A 216 7.67 -11.44 -11.58
C PRO A 216 6.35 -10.66 -11.66
N SER A 217 5.87 -10.10 -10.53
CA SER A 217 4.64 -9.32 -10.48
C SER A 217 4.77 -7.93 -11.09
N ALA A 218 5.98 -7.37 -11.22
CA ALA A 218 6.19 -6.01 -11.69
C ALA A 218 5.69 -5.83 -13.14
N LYS A 219 6.10 -6.73 -14.05
CA LYS A 219 5.68 -6.67 -15.45
C LYS A 219 4.18 -6.92 -15.60
N THR A 220 3.67 -8.00 -15.01
CA THR A 220 2.25 -8.36 -15.09
C THR A 220 1.35 -7.24 -14.54
N SER A 221 1.74 -6.62 -13.43
CA SER A 221 0.97 -5.50 -12.85
C SER A 221 0.98 -4.27 -13.76
N TYR A 222 2.11 -3.99 -14.42
CA TYR A 222 2.23 -2.88 -15.37
C TYR A 222 1.40 -3.12 -16.65
N ASP A 223 1.45 -4.33 -17.20
CA ASP A 223 0.64 -4.70 -18.37
C ASP A 223 -0.85 -4.57 -18.06
N ASN A 224 -1.29 -5.06 -16.88
CA ASN A 224 -2.67 -4.95 -16.42
C ASN A 224 -3.11 -3.49 -16.21
N ALA A 225 -2.27 -2.67 -15.57
CA ALA A 225 -2.56 -1.25 -15.38
C ALA A 225 -2.66 -0.50 -16.72
N THR A 226 -1.77 -0.82 -17.67
CA THR A 226 -1.79 -0.26 -19.02
C THR A 226 -3.06 -0.66 -19.77
N HIS A 227 -3.49 -1.92 -19.66
CA HIS A 227 -4.74 -2.40 -20.25
C HIS A 227 -5.96 -1.70 -19.63
N GLN A 228 -6.01 -1.61 -18.30
CA GLN A 228 -7.07 -0.91 -17.56
C GLN A 228 -7.19 0.57 -17.98
N PHE A 229 -6.05 1.25 -18.20
CA PHE A 229 -6.05 2.61 -18.71
C PHE A 229 -6.53 2.65 -20.17
N LYS A 230 -5.84 1.99 -21.11
CA LYS A 230 -6.09 2.12 -22.55
C LYS A 230 -7.45 1.60 -22.99
N SER A 231 -7.83 0.44 -22.48
CA SER A 231 -9.07 -0.26 -22.86
C SER A 231 -10.26 0.08 -21.97
N GLY A 232 -10.03 0.71 -20.81
CA GLY A 232 -11.09 1.15 -19.90
C GLY A 232 -11.19 2.68 -19.82
N PHE A 233 -10.37 3.29 -18.96
CA PHE A 233 -10.54 4.69 -18.56
C PHE A 233 -10.26 5.72 -19.67
N GLN A 234 -9.30 5.45 -20.56
CA GLN A 234 -8.78 6.43 -21.52
C GLN A 234 -9.85 6.94 -22.49
N GLN A 235 -10.77 6.08 -22.92
CA GLN A 235 -11.84 6.48 -23.83
C GLN A 235 -12.76 7.51 -23.18
N THR A 236 -13.13 7.30 -21.92
CA THR A 236 -13.91 8.27 -21.15
C THR A 236 -13.15 9.59 -20.98
N LEU A 237 -11.85 9.53 -20.70
CA LEU A 237 -11.02 10.74 -20.60
C LEU A 237 -10.99 11.52 -21.91
N ILE A 238 -10.74 10.87 -23.05
CA ILE A 238 -10.70 11.50 -24.37
C ILE A 238 -12.04 12.18 -24.68
N GLN A 239 -13.17 11.50 -24.41
CA GLN A 239 -14.49 12.11 -24.67
C GLN A 239 -14.76 13.30 -23.74
N THR A 240 -14.42 13.18 -22.46
CA THR A 240 -14.56 14.27 -21.49
C THR A 240 -13.73 15.49 -21.91
N ARG A 241 -12.50 15.26 -22.37
CA ARG A 241 -11.60 16.30 -22.90
C ARG A 241 -12.14 16.94 -24.17
N LYS A 242 -12.65 16.13 -25.09
CA LYS A 242 -13.28 16.63 -26.33
C LYS A 242 -14.48 17.51 -26.04
N GLN A 243 -15.33 17.11 -25.09
CA GLN A 243 -16.49 17.90 -24.68
C GLN A 243 -16.07 19.22 -24.00
N ALA A 244 -15.07 19.19 -23.11
CA ALA A 244 -14.54 20.39 -22.47
C ALA A 244 -13.94 21.38 -23.48
N ALA A 245 -13.21 20.88 -24.48
CA ALA A 245 -12.63 21.70 -25.54
C ALA A 245 -13.73 22.35 -26.39
N ALA A 246 -14.75 21.58 -26.79
CA ALA A 246 -15.90 22.09 -27.53
C ALA A 246 -16.66 23.19 -26.77
N GLN A 247 -16.88 23.03 -25.47
CA GLN A 247 -17.51 24.06 -24.61
C GLN A 247 -16.73 25.39 -24.58
N ARG A 248 -15.43 25.36 -24.90
CA ARG A 248 -14.54 26.53 -24.93
C ARG A 248 -14.22 27.02 -26.34
N GLY A 249 -14.79 26.41 -27.38
CA GLY A 249 -14.46 26.72 -28.77
C GLY A 249 -13.03 26.37 -29.16
N LEU A 250 -12.43 25.37 -28.50
CA LEU A 250 -11.05 24.93 -28.72
C LEU A 250 -11.00 23.54 -29.37
N SER A 251 -9.87 23.22 -30.01
CA SER A 251 -9.51 21.83 -30.31
C SER A 251 -9.01 21.11 -29.05
N PRO A 252 -9.19 19.78 -28.91
CA PRO A 252 -8.74 19.04 -27.73
C PRO A 252 -7.24 19.20 -27.42
N ASP A 253 -6.39 19.24 -28.43
CA ASP A 253 -4.93 19.40 -28.25
C ASP A 253 -4.53 20.76 -27.65
N ASN A 254 -5.41 21.77 -27.75
CA ASN A 254 -5.18 23.11 -27.22
C ASN A 254 -5.77 23.32 -25.82
N LEU A 255 -6.34 22.28 -25.22
CA LEU A 255 -6.98 22.36 -23.90
C LEU A 255 -5.93 22.31 -22.77
N THR A 256 -5.29 23.43 -22.49
CA THR A 256 -4.21 23.58 -21.49
C THR A 256 -4.71 23.74 -20.06
N VAL A 257 -5.66 22.90 -19.66
CA VAL A 257 -6.26 22.91 -18.32
C VAL A 257 -6.22 21.49 -17.74
N ASP A 258 -5.98 21.41 -16.44
CA ASP A 258 -5.97 20.16 -15.67
C ASP A 258 -7.37 19.50 -15.69
N THR A 259 -7.44 18.17 -15.73
CA THR A 259 -8.66 17.35 -15.83
C THR A 259 -9.64 17.74 -14.75
N SER A 260 -9.14 18.04 -13.57
CA SER A 260 -9.96 18.43 -12.45
C SER A 260 -10.59 19.81 -12.53
N GLN A 261 -10.16 20.62 -13.49
CA GLN A 261 -10.60 22.00 -13.71
C GLN A 261 -11.44 22.12 -15.00
N LEU A 262 -11.90 20.99 -15.55
CA LEU A 262 -12.78 20.99 -16.72
C LEU A 262 -14.21 21.46 -16.39
N GLY A 263 -14.58 21.50 -15.11
CA GLY A 263 -15.85 22.05 -14.62
C GLY A 263 -16.80 20.96 -14.09
N GLY A 264 -17.67 21.34 -13.15
CA GLY A 264 -18.54 20.42 -12.39
C GLY A 264 -19.54 19.60 -13.23
N GLY A 265 -19.84 20.04 -14.45
CA GLY A 265 -20.67 19.26 -15.38
C GLY A 265 -19.94 18.07 -16.01
N LEU A 266 -18.60 18.11 -16.05
CA LEU A 266 -17.75 17.11 -16.71
C LEU A 266 -16.92 16.31 -15.72
N VAL A 267 -16.51 16.93 -14.62
CA VAL A 267 -15.68 16.31 -13.60
C VAL A 267 -16.16 16.73 -12.23
N VAL A 268 -16.40 15.75 -11.38
CA VAL A 268 -16.74 15.95 -9.96
C VAL A 268 -15.78 15.14 -9.09
N PRO A 269 -15.64 15.48 -7.80
CA PRO A 269 -14.94 14.61 -6.86
C PRO A 269 -15.56 13.22 -6.87
N ALA A 270 -14.72 12.18 -6.91
CA ALA A 270 -15.22 10.82 -6.70
C ALA A 270 -15.71 10.68 -5.25
N THR A 271 -16.90 10.11 -5.08
CA THR A 271 -17.58 9.94 -3.78
C THR A 271 -18.02 8.51 -3.70
N ILE A 272 -17.22 7.68 -3.04
CA ILE A 272 -17.55 6.27 -2.92
C ILE A 272 -18.45 6.10 -1.71
N ASN A 273 -19.70 5.72 -1.97
CA ASN A 273 -20.66 5.35 -0.94
C ASN A 273 -20.09 4.19 -0.12
N GLY A 274 -19.67 4.50 1.11
CA GLY A 274 -19.00 3.58 2.03
C GLY A 274 -18.25 4.27 3.16
N HIS A 275 -17.81 5.52 2.95
CA HIS A 275 -17.27 6.35 4.03
C HIS A 275 -17.82 7.77 3.96
N ALA A 276 -18.28 8.26 5.12
CA ALA A 276 -18.72 9.62 5.31
C ALA A 276 -17.68 10.60 4.75
N SER A 277 -18.18 11.62 4.07
CA SER A 277 -17.40 12.76 3.56
C SER A 277 -16.36 13.22 4.58
N GLN A 278 -15.08 13.07 4.26
CA GLN A 278 -14.05 13.88 4.89
C GLN A 278 -14.04 15.24 4.17
N THR A 279 -14.71 16.20 4.80
CA THR A 279 -14.45 17.62 4.56
C THR A 279 -12.95 17.89 4.80
N PRO A 280 -12.28 18.71 3.96
CA PRO A 280 -10.84 18.92 4.09
C PRO A 280 -10.54 19.65 5.39
N THR A 281 -9.94 18.96 6.36
CA THR A 281 -9.38 19.61 7.54
C THR A 281 -7.93 19.95 7.25
N ASN A 282 -7.65 21.24 7.04
CA ASN A 282 -6.31 21.81 7.16
C ASN A 282 -5.71 21.39 8.51
N ASP A 283 -4.50 20.82 8.47
CA ASP A 283 -3.82 20.22 9.61
C ASP A 283 -3.34 21.20 10.70
N ASP A 284 -3.54 22.51 10.56
CA ASP A 284 -3.13 23.50 11.57
C ASP A 284 -4.21 23.93 12.57
N ALA A 285 -5.47 23.52 12.39
CA ALA A 285 -6.56 23.92 13.30
C ALA A 285 -6.77 22.94 14.47
N ARG A 286 -6.27 21.71 14.40
CA ARG A 286 -6.53 20.66 15.41
C ARG A 286 -5.78 20.86 16.74
N LEU A 287 -4.60 21.48 16.72
CA LEU A 287 -3.89 21.84 17.97
C LEU A 287 -4.58 23.01 18.70
N THR A 288 -5.15 23.96 17.96
CA THR A 288 -5.77 25.16 18.56
C THR A 288 -7.19 24.87 19.08
N GLN A 289 -7.91 23.91 18.49
CA GLN A 289 -9.25 23.53 18.95
C GLN A 289 -9.23 22.55 20.14
N LEU A 290 -8.14 21.79 20.35
CA LEU A 290 -7.98 20.94 21.55
C LEU A 290 -7.82 21.76 22.85
N ASN A 291 -7.30 22.99 22.78
CA ASN A 291 -7.16 23.85 23.96
C ASN A 291 -8.43 24.61 24.38
N ARG A 292 -9.49 24.65 23.56
CA ARG A 292 -10.76 25.33 23.92
C ARG A 292 -11.91 24.42 24.29
N LYS A 293 -11.79 23.10 24.10
CA LYS A 293 -12.82 22.12 24.51
C LYS A 293 -12.55 21.46 25.87
N MET A 294 -11.74 22.09 26.72
CA MET A 294 -11.66 21.74 28.15
C MET A 294 -12.71 22.46 29.03
N HIS A 295 -13.44 23.47 28.54
CA HIS A 295 -14.46 24.15 29.33
C HIS A 295 -15.71 24.51 28.52
N SER A 296 -16.70 23.62 28.46
CA SER A 296 -18.12 23.99 28.44
C SER A 296 -19.01 22.73 28.51
N ALA A 297 -20.04 22.82 29.34
CA ALA A 297 -20.94 21.76 29.81
C ALA A 297 -21.71 20.99 28.72
N HIS A 298 -22.21 19.82 29.14
CA HIS A 298 -23.10 18.87 28.44
C HIS A 298 -24.22 19.51 27.60
N PRO A 299 -24.71 18.79 26.56
CA PRO A 299 -25.90 17.97 26.79
C PRO A 299 -25.83 16.54 26.21
N THR A 300 -26.53 15.67 26.93
CA THR A 300 -26.79 14.24 26.74
C THR A 300 -27.53 13.94 25.44
N ILE A 301 -27.03 13.02 24.60
CA ILE A 301 -27.87 12.14 23.77
C ILE A 301 -27.23 10.74 23.73
N ASN A 302 -27.94 9.78 24.32
CA ASN A 302 -27.70 8.34 24.32
C ASN A 302 -27.72 7.74 22.90
N GLN A 303 -26.71 6.95 22.52
CA GLN A 303 -26.90 5.67 21.81
C GLN A 303 -25.82 4.67 22.26
N GLY A 304 -26.28 3.58 22.88
CA GLY A 304 -25.44 2.57 23.51
C GLY A 304 -24.71 1.68 22.51
N VAL A 305 -23.43 1.43 22.79
CA VAL A 305 -22.67 0.32 22.20
C VAL A 305 -23.14 -0.99 22.88
N PRO A 306 -23.52 -2.04 22.15
CA PRO A 306 -23.90 -3.29 22.79
C PRO A 306 -22.65 -3.95 23.41
N LEU A 307 -22.62 -4.05 24.74
CA LEU A 307 -21.56 -4.70 25.52
C LEU A 307 -21.58 -6.24 25.46
N HIS A 308 -22.44 -6.85 24.63
CA HIS A 308 -22.70 -8.29 24.60
C HIS A 308 -22.70 -8.89 23.18
N ALA A 309 -21.65 -8.68 22.40
CA ALA A 309 -21.42 -9.51 21.21
C ALA A 309 -20.78 -10.85 21.62
N SER A 310 -21.41 -11.97 21.23
CA SER A 310 -20.86 -13.32 21.37
C SER A 310 -19.73 -13.53 20.36
N ALA A 311 -18.83 -14.48 20.64
CA ALA A 311 -17.79 -14.85 19.69
C ALA A 311 -18.41 -15.35 18.37
N MET A 312 -17.85 -14.95 17.22
CA MET A 312 -18.35 -15.37 15.91
C MET A 312 -17.78 -16.74 15.52
N THR A 313 -18.61 -17.59 14.94
CA THR A 313 -18.20 -18.82 14.26
C THR A 313 -18.30 -18.62 12.74
N PHE A 314 -17.47 -19.33 11.98
CA PHE A 314 -17.53 -19.30 10.52
C PHE A 314 -18.32 -20.49 9.99
N SER A 315 -19.25 -20.23 9.08
CA SER A 315 -20.06 -21.27 8.44
C SER A 315 -19.31 -21.89 7.27
N PRO A 316 -19.14 -23.22 7.22
CA PRO A 316 -18.43 -23.88 6.12
C PRO A 316 -19.21 -23.73 4.80
N ILE A 317 -18.50 -23.51 3.70
CA ILE A 317 -19.07 -23.54 2.34
C ILE A 317 -18.25 -24.42 1.38
N PRO A 318 -18.89 -25.10 0.41
CA PRO A 318 -18.20 -25.88 -0.63
C PRO A 318 -17.26 -25.01 -1.49
N VAL A 319 -16.18 -25.59 -2.01
CA VAL A 319 -15.19 -24.85 -2.81
C VAL A 319 -15.79 -24.33 -4.11
N SER A 320 -15.75 -23.01 -4.28
CA SER A 320 -15.61 -22.35 -5.60
C SER A 320 -14.46 -21.33 -5.62
N ILE A 321 -13.62 -21.33 -4.58
CA ILE A 321 -12.76 -20.18 -4.19
C ILE A 321 -11.28 -20.38 -4.56
N GLU A 322 -10.86 -21.60 -4.89
CA GLU A 322 -9.50 -21.85 -5.41
C GLU A 322 -9.18 -21.01 -6.66
N ASN A 323 -10.21 -20.62 -7.44
CA ASN A 323 -10.06 -19.73 -8.60
C ASN A 323 -9.95 -18.24 -8.23
N ALA A 324 -10.30 -17.83 -7.01
CA ALA A 324 -10.34 -16.43 -6.56
C ALA A 324 -9.14 -16.03 -5.66
N GLY A 325 -8.31 -16.99 -5.26
CA GLY A 325 -7.10 -16.77 -4.45
C GLY A 325 -7.37 -16.13 -3.08
N TRP A 326 -6.35 -15.47 -2.51
CA TRP A 326 -6.40 -14.83 -1.18
C TRP A 326 -7.53 -13.80 -1.01
N ASN A 327 -7.90 -13.10 -2.10
CA ASN A 327 -8.98 -12.12 -2.06
C ASN A 327 -10.34 -12.80 -1.92
N GLY A 328 -10.59 -13.87 -2.68
CA GLY A 328 -11.81 -14.67 -2.50
C GLY A 328 -11.94 -15.26 -1.10
N LEU A 329 -10.82 -15.66 -0.47
CA LEU A 329 -10.82 -16.09 0.93
C LEU A 329 -11.23 -14.93 1.87
N LYS A 330 -10.64 -13.74 1.73
CA LYS A 330 -11.00 -12.56 2.54
C LYS A 330 -12.47 -12.20 2.41
N ASP A 331 -13.00 -12.17 1.20
CA ASP A 331 -14.40 -11.83 0.93
C ASP A 331 -15.35 -12.83 1.60
N THR A 332 -15.00 -14.11 1.54
CA THR A 332 -15.76 -15.18 2.18
C THR A 332 -15.73 -15.07 3.71
N LEU A 333 -14.56 -14.76 4.28
CA LEU A 333 -14.42 -14.53 5.72
C LEU A 333 -15.18 -13.26 6.17
N HIS A 334 -15.23 -12.21 5.34
CA HIS A 334 -16.07 -11.03 5.59
C HIS A 334 -17.57 -11.36 5.63
N GLN A 335 -17.99 -12.42 4.96
CA GLN A 335 -19.35 -12.96 5.04
C GLN A 335 -19.55 -13.96 6.19
N GLN A 336 -18.59 -14.08 7.10
CA GLN A 336 -18.58 -15.09 8.17
C GLN A 336 -18.68 -16.53 7.65
N LYS A 337 -18.08 -16.79 6.49
CA LYS A 337 -18.01 -18.12 5.86
C LYS A 337 -16.56 -18.59 5.77
N ILE A 338 -16.35 -19.90 5.77
CA ILE A 338 -15.03 -20.52 5.59
C ILE A 338 -15.08 -21.59 4.47
N PRO A 339 -14.25 -21.48 3.42
CA PRO A 339 -14.22 -22.49 2.36
C PRO A 339 -13.63 -23.82 2.84
N MET A 340 -14.18 -24.94 2.38
CA MET A 340 -13.76 -26.29 2.76
C MET A 340 -13.15 -27.03 1.57
N VAL A 341 -11.86 -27.40 1.61
CA VAL A 341 -11.14 -28.08 0.50
C VAL A 341 -11.43 -29.59 0.40
N SER A 342 -11.78 -30.24 1.50
CA SER A 342 -12.15 -31.65 1.58
C SER A 342 -12.90 -31.91 2.88
N SER A 343 -13.43 -33.13 3.10
CA SER A 343 -14.27 -33.43 4.27
C SER A 343 -13.56 -33.10 5.59
N GLY A 344 -13.94 -31.98 6.19
CA GLY A 344 -13.44 -31.51 7.48
C GLY A 344 -12.21 -30.60 7.44
N LYS A 345 -11.61 -30.30 6.27
CA LYS A 345 -10.48 -29.36 6.16
C LYS A 345 -10.89 -28.05 5.51
N THR A 346 -10.57 -26.95 6.18
CA THR A 346 -10.72 -25.59 5.66
C THR A 346 -9.62 -25.26 4.65
N ILE A 347 -9.80 -24.19 3.90
CA ILE A 347 -8.75 -23.64 3.05
C ILE A 347 -7.53 -23.13 3.86
N PHE A 348 -7.71 -22.72 5.11
CA PHE A 348 -6.57 -22.43 5.98
C PHE A 348 -5.76 -23.69 6.26
N ASP A 349 -6.41 -24.84 6.49
CA ASP A 349 -5.71 -26.11 6.67
C ASP A 349 -4.88 -26.50 5.44
N HIS A 350 -5.35 -26.14 4.24
CA HIS A 350 -4.59 -26.34 3.01
C HIS A 350 -3.35 -25.43 2.95
N HIS A 351 -3.51 -24.12 3.17
CA HIS A 351 -2.40 -23.15 3.09
C HIS A 351 -1.38 -23.29 4.22
N LEU A 352 -1.79 -23.89 5.34
CA LEU A 352 -0.95 -24.13 6.49
C LEU A 352 -0.37 -25.56 6.51
N ALA A 353 -0.68 -26.40 5.53
CA ALA A 353 -0.17 -27.75 5.45
C ALA A 353 1.37 -27.78 5.45
N SER A 354 1.96 -28.83 6.02
CA SER A 354 3.40 -29.01 6.10
C SER A 354 4.10 -28.94 4.74
N SER A 355 3.45 -29.44 3.68
CA SER A 355 3.91 -29.43 2.29
C SER A 355 3.87 -28.06 1.60
N THR A 356 3.23 -27.06 2.21
CA THR A 356 3.11 -25.71 1.65
C THR A 356 4.38 -24.89 1.95
N SER A 357 4.75 -23.94 1.07
CA SER A 357 5.93 -23.09 1.30
C SER A 357 5.78 -22.22 2.55
N ASP A 358 6.89 -21.92 3.22
CA ASP A 358 6.88 -21.11 4.44
C ASP A 358 6.34 -19.68 4.20
N LYS A 359 6.59 -19.11 3.02
CA LYS A 359 5.99 -17.82 2.61
C LYS A 359 4.47 -17.87 2.66
N THR A 360 3.86 -18.89 2.06
CA THR A 360 2.41 -19.05 2.04
C THR A 360 1.88 -19.32 3.45
N LYS A 361 2.59 -20.12 4.28
CA LYS A 361 2.22 -20.36 5.69
C LYS A 361 2.22 -19.07 6.50
N VAL A 362 3.21 -18.19 6.30
CA VAL A 362 3.30 -16.89 6.98
C VAL A 362 2.12 -15.98 6.59
N GLU A 363 1.84 -15.83 5.29
CA GLU A 363 0.69 -15.05 4.78
C GLU A 363 -0.64 -15.60 5.33
N ALA A 364 -0.82 -16.92 5.29
CA ALA A 364 -1.99 -17.61 5.82
C ALA A 364 -2.17 -17.34 7.32
N THR A 365 -1.09 -17.40 8.09
CA THR A 365 -1.15 -17.24 9.55
C THR A 365 -1.45 -15.81 9.96
N HIS A 366 -0.96 -14.81 9.23
CA HIS A 366 -1.34 -13.41 9.45
C HIS A 366 -2.85 -13.21 9.23
N LEU A 367 -3.38 -13.74 8.13
CA LEU A 367 -4.81 -13.62 7.83
C LEU A 367 -5.67 -14.38 8.84
N LEU A 368 -5.29 -15.62 9.16
CA LEU A 368 -5.95 -16.46 10.17
C LEU A 368 -6.00 -15.74 11.51
N THR A 369 -4.88 -15.18 11.97
CA THR A 369 -4.80 -14.47 13.26
C THR A 369 -5.69 -13.24 13.29
N SER A 370 -5.76 -12.47 12.20
CA SER A 370 -6.65 -11.30 12.10
C SER A 370 -8.13 -11.70 12.28
N TYR A 371 -8.57 -12.77 11.62
CA TYR A 371 -9.96 -13.24 11.73
C TYR A 371 -10.25 -14.00 13.03
N ALA A 372 -9.24 -14.65 13.62
CA ALA A 372 -9.32 -15.21 14.96
C ALA A 372 -9.60 -14.11 16.00
N ILE A 373 -8.93 -12.96 15.90
CA ILE A 373 -9.16 -11.80 16.79
C ILE A 373 -10.57 -11.23 16.58
N LYS A 374 -10.97 -11.02 15.32
CA LYS A 374 -12.33 -10.56 14.98
C LYS A 374 -13.39 -11.50 15.55
N SER A 375 -13.19 -12.81 15.42
CA SER A 375 -14.06 -13.84 15.98
C SER A 375 -14.24 -13.69 17.48
N VAL A 376 -13.14 -13.61 18.24
CA VAL A 376 -13.17 -13.44 19.70
C VAL A 376 -13.91 -12.16 20.09
N ARG A 377 -13.75 -11.08 19.32
CA ARG A 377 -14.42 -9.80 19.55
C ARG A 377 -15.89 -9.78 19.17
N GLY A 378 -16.36 -10.76 18.41
CA GLY A 378 -17.70 -10.73 17.85
C GLY A 378 -17.92 -9.60 16.85
N ASN A 379 -16.84 -9.03 16.28
CA ASN A 379 -16.90 -7.86 15.42
C ASN A 379 -15.85 -7.92 14.30
N LEU A 380 -16.31 -8.03 13.05
CA LEU A 380 -15.47 -8.07 11.85
C LEU A 380 -14.71 -6.77 11.58
N ASN A 381 -15.20 -5.65 12.12
CA ASN A 381 -14.56 -4.34 12.02
C ASN A 381 -13.48 -4.11 13.08
N THR A 382 -13.16 -5.13 13.90
CA THR A 382 -12.05 -5.03 14.84
C THR A 382 -10.74 -4.88 14.07
N GLU A 383 -10.06 -3.76 14.32
CA GLU A 383 -8.70 -3.51 13.84
C GLU A 383 -7.69 -3.96 14.89
N SER A 384 -6.59 -4.55 14.44
CA SER A 384 -5.46 -4.91 15.29
C SER A 384 -4.20 -5.07 14.46
N GLN A 385 -3.05 -4.80 15.07
CA GLN A 385 -1.74 -5.00 14.44
C GLN A 385 -1.05 -6.21 15.06
N MET A 386 -0.51 -7.07 14.21
CA MET A 386 0.17 -8.30 14.59
C MET A 386 1.67 -8.19 14.36
N THR A 387 2.46 -8.55 15.38
CA THR A 387 3.93 -8.73 15.27
C THR A 387 4.36 -9.98 16.04
N ILE A 388 5.51 -10.56 15.71
CA ILE A 388 6.15 -11.60 16.53
C ILE A 388 7.21 -10.94 17.41
N VAL A 389 7.31 -11.40 18.65
CA VAL A 389 8.34 -10.95 19.59
C VAL A 389 8.94 -12.15 20.32
N ASP A 390 10.16 -11.98 20.83
CA ASP A 390 10.67 -12.89 21.84
C ASP A 390 9.86 -12.78 23.12
N ASN A 391 9.50 -13.93 23.64
CA ASN A 391 8.70 -14.08 24.84
C ASN A 391 9.60 -14.32 26.04
N ILE A 392 10.47 -13.34 26.31
CA ILE A 392 11.45 -13.38 27.40
C ILE A 392 10.80 -12.82 28.66
N GLY A 393 9.82 -13.55 29.20
CA GLY A 393 9.47 -13.38 30.61
C GLY A 393 10.59 -14.00 31.45
N GLN A 394 11.00 -13.36 32.54
CA GLN A 394 11.77 -14.04 33.58
C GLN A 394 10.95 -15.27 34.01
N SER A 395 11.32 -16.43 33.47
CA SER A 395 10.72 -17.71 33.83
C SER A 395 10.99 -17.93 35.30
N THR A 396 9.98 -17.70 36.13
CA THR A 396 9.87 -18.41 37.39
C THR A 396 9.74 -19.87 36.99
N SER A 397 10.87 -20.57 37.05
CA SER A 397 11.28 -21.96 36.75
C SER A 397 10.27 -23.13 36.65
N THR A 398 8.96 -22.92 36.64
CA THR A 398 7.93 -23.95 36.70
C THR A 398 6.99 -24.01 35.49
N VAL A 399 6.96 -23.00 34.60
CA VAL A 399 6.11 -23.03 33.38
C VAL A 399 6.92 -22.74 32.13
N LYS A 400 7.09 -23.74 31.27
CA LYS A 400 7.78 -23.61 29.98
C LYS A 400 6.87 -22.86 29.00
N HIS A 401 7.15 -21.59 28.76
CA HIS A 401 6.46 -20.80 27.74
C HIS A 401 7.07 -21.04 26.35
N ASP A 402 6.28 -20.81 25.29
CA ASP A 402 6.80 -20.72 23.94
C ASP A 402 7.86 -19.61 23.89
N PRO A 403 9.03 -19.81 23.24
CA PRO A 403 10.11 -18.83 23.24
C PRO A 403 9.76 -17.52 22.51
N GLN A 404 8.78 -17.57 21.60
CA GLN A 404 8.22 -16.42 20.90
C GLN A 404 6.73 -16.33 21.21
N ALA A 405 6.15 -15.15 21.02
CA ALA A 405 4.72 -14.91 21.11
C ALA A 405 4.24 -13.96 20.01
N ILE A 406 2.97 -14.09 19.63
CA ILE A 406 2.28 -13.14 18.77
C ILE A 406 1.80 -11.95 19.61
N LYS A 407 2.35 -10.77 19.34
CA LYS A 407 1.92 -9.50 19.94
C LYS A 407 0.82 -8.87 19.10
N ILE A 408 -0.35 -8.70 19.72
CA ILE A 408 -1.51 -8.01 19.15
C ILE A 408 -1.63 -6.62 19.78
N ARG A 409 -1.49 -5.56 18.98
CA ARG A 409 -1.69 -4.16 19.41
C ARG A 409 -3.08 -3.68 18.99
N PHE A 410 -3.80 -3.12 19.95
CA PHE A 410 -5.10 -2.45 19.79
C PHE A 410 -4.95 -0.93 19.79
N ASN A 411 -6.02 -0.22 19.42
CA ASN A 411 -6.01 1.24 19.36
C ASN A 411 -6.02 1.87 20.76
N SER A 412 -6.53 1.17 21.76
CA SER A 412 -6.61 1.67 23.13
C SER A 412 -6.43 0.57 24.19
N THR A 413 -6.25 0.99 25.45
CA THR A 413 -6.23 0.08 26.61
C THR A 413 -7.58 -0.61 26.79
N GLU A 414 -8.68 0.10 26.57
CA GLU A 414 -10.05 -0.40 26.71
C GLU A 414 -10.32 -1.52 25.71
N GLU A 415 -9.84 -1.37 24.48
CA GLU A 415 -9.96 -2.43 23.48
C GLU A 415 -9.15 -3.67 23.86
N ALA A 416 -7.90 -3.49 24.29
CA ALA A 416 -7.07 -4.61 24.74
C ALA A 416 -7.70 -5.33 25.95
N GLN A 417 -8.27 -4.58 26.89
CA GLN A 417 -8.96 -5.12 28.06
C GLN A 417 -10.24 -5.87 27.68
N ALA A 418 -11.05 -5.32 26.77
CA ALA A 418 -12.25 -5.99 26.27
C ALA A 418 -11.92 -7.28 25.52
N PHE A 419 -10.83 -7.29 24.75
CA PHE A 419 -10.34 -8.51 24.10
C PHE A 419 -9.88 -9.55 25.12
N ALA A 420 -9.10 -9.15 26.12
CA ALA A 420 -8.64 -10.03 27.19
C ALA A 420 -9.80 -10.69 27.95
N LYS A 421 -10.85 -9.91 28.25
CA LYS A 421 -12.08 -10.42 28.86
C LYS A 421 -12.74 -11.48 27.97
N LYS A 422 -12.86 -11.23 26.67
CA LYS A 422 -13.43 -12.17 25.70
C LYS A 422 -12.59 -13.45 25.56
N LEU A 423 -11.26 -13.36 25.66
CA LEU A 423 -10.40 -14.55 25.71
C LEU A 423 -10.68 -15.40 26.95
N SER A 424 -10.80 -14.76 28.12
CA SER A 424 -11.12 -15.46 29.38
C SER A 424 -12.52 -16.07 29.36
N GLU A 425 -13.52 -15.40 28.78
CA GLU A 425 -14.86 -15.96 28.53
C GLU A 425 -14.79 -17.22 27.65
N GLN A 426 -13.74 -17.35 26.85
CA GLN A 426 -13.45 -18.52 26.04
C GLN A 426 -12.44 -19.49 26.71
N GLY A 427 -12.16 -19.36 28.00
CA GLY A 427 -11.23 -20.26 28.71
C GLY A 427 -9.76 -20.11 28.27
N ILE A 428 -9.41 -18.99 27.67
CA ILE A 428 -8.05 -18.65 27.26
C ILE A 428 -7.49 -17.67 28.30
N HIS A 429 -6.63 -18.20 29.17
CA HIS A 429 -6.12 -17.52 30.36
C HIS A 429 -4.65 -17.14 30.22
N SER A 430 -4.14 -16.40 31.20
CA SER A 430 -2.73 -16.08 31.34
C SER A 430 -1.92 -17.37 31.52
N HIS A 431 -0.84 -17.50 30.74
CA HIS A 431 0.11 -18.60 30.90
C HIS A 431 0.98 -18.40 32.14
N THR A 432 1.30 -17.15 32.47
CA THR A 432 2.10 -16.80 33.65
C THR A 432 1.30 -16.99 34.94
N PHE A 433 -0.01 -16.76 34.89
CA PHE A 433 -0.91 -16.89 36.04
C PHE A 433 -2.13 -17.75 35.65
N PRO A 434 -2.01 -19.09 35.73
CA PRO A 434 -3.09 -20.00 35.36
C PRO A 434 -4.42 -19.63 36.04
N GLY A 435 -5.51 -19.67 35.26
CA GLY A 435 -6.86 -19.30 35.73
C GLY A 435 -7.15 -17.80 35.79
N GLN A 436 -6.13 -16.94 35.64
CA GLN A 436 -6.33 -15.50 35.54
C GLN A 436 -6.53 -15.07 34.08
N MET A 437 -7.30 -14.01 33.87
CA MET A 437 -7.41 -13.36 32.56
C MET A 437 -6.04 -12.83 32.13
N LYS A 438 -5.74 -12.88 30.83
CA LYS A 438 -4.59 -12.16 30.28
C LYS A 438 -4.73 -10.66 30.59
N THR A 439 -3.63 -9.98 30.87
CA THR A 439 -3.66 -8.53 31.11
C THR A 439 -3.09 -7.78 29.92
N PRO A 440 -3.60 -6.59 29.59
CA PRO A 440 -2.96 -5.70 28.65
C PRO A 440 -1.56 -5.30 29.11
N GLN A 441 -0.63 -5.33 28.17
CA GLN A 441 0.80 -5.11 28.38
C GLN A 441 1.33 -4.03 27.43
N GLY A 442 2.63 -3.74 27.55
CA GLY A 442 3.29 -2.62 26.85
C GLY A 442 3.15 -1.29 27.59
N LYS A 443 3.86 -0.26 27.09
CA LYS A 443 3.88 1.09 27.68
C LYS A 443 2.48 1.70 27.76
N ASP A 444 1.69 1.53 26.70
CA ASP A 444 0.36 2.13 26.56
C ASP A 444 -0.77 1.17 26.96
N LYS A 445 -0.43 0.02 27.57
CA LYS A 445 -1.38 -1.04 27.98
C LYS A 445 -2.38 -1.45 26.89
N ASN A 446 -1.96 -1.41 25.64
CA ASN A 446 -2.79 -1.71 24.47
C ASN A 446 -2.36 -3.00 23.74
N CYS A 447 -1.49 -3.82 24.34
CA CYS A 447 -0.98 -5.03 23.71
C CYS A 447 -1.43 -6.30 24.45
N ILE A 448 -1.78 -7.34 23.71
CA ILE A 448 -2.04 -8.69 24.24
C ILE A 448 -1.13 -9.69 23.52
N PHE A 449 -0.54 -10.61 24.26
CA PHE A 449 0.35 -11.64 23.72
C PHE A 449 -0.36 -13.00 23.66
N LEU A 450 -0.28 -13.63 22.50
CA LEU A 450 -0.86 -14.94 22.20
C LEU A 450 0.26 -15.93 21.89
N THR A 451 0.24 -17.07 22.58
CA THR A 451 1.14 -18.20 22.30
C THR A 451 0.57 -19.06 21.16
N GLN A 452 1.30 -20.10 20.75
CA GLN A 452 0.78 -21.07 19.78
C GLN A 452 -0.52 -21.68 20.30
N SER A 453 -0.53 -22.13 21.56
CA SER A 453 -1.70 -22.75 22.18
C SER A 453 -2.91 -21.81 22.27
N ASP A 454 -2.69 -20.51 22.46
CA ASP A 454 -3.78 -19.54 22.46
C ASP A 454 -4.41 -19.45 21.06
N LEU A 455 -3.58 -19.33 20.03
CA LEU A 455 -4.06 -19.22 18.66
C LEU A 455 -4.82 -20.48 18.25
N GLU A 456 -4.28 -21.67 18.54
CA GLU A 456 -4.94 -22.97 18.30
C GLU A 456 -6.35 -23.02 18.91
N LYS A 457 -6.51 -22.59 20.17
CA LYS A 457 -7.82 -22.58 20.85
C LYS A 457 -8.80 -21.61 20.21
N ILE A 458 -8.33 -20.43 19.81
CA ILE A 458 -9.18 -19.42 19.15
C ILE A 458 -9.65 -19.96 17.78
N THR A 459 -8.73 -20.52 16.99
CA THR A 459 -9.02 -20.97 15.63
C THR A 459 -9.91 -22.21 15.61
N GLU A 460 -9.75 -23.11 16.59
CA GLU A 460 -10.63 -24.26 16.77
C GLU A 460 -12.06 -23.81 17.13
N LYS A 461 -12.23 -22.90 18.09
CA LYS A 461 -13.55 -22.37 18.49
C LYS A 461 -14.26 -21.62 17.37
N SER A 462 -13.49 -20.87 16.58
CA SER A 462 -14.01 -20.11 15.44
C SER A 462 -14.26 -20.98 14.20
N LYS A 463 -13.79 -22.24 14.20
CA LYS A 463 -13.81 -23.17 13.05
C LYS A 463 -13.03 -22.66 11.84
N LEU A 464 -11.99 -21.86 12.08
CA LEU A 464 -11.17 -21.29 11.01
C LEU A 464 -10.10 -22.26 10.51
N ALA A 465 -9.48 -23.03 11.40
CA ALA A 465 -8.45 -24.01 11.06
C ALA A 465 -8.28 -25.04 12.18
N SER A 466 -7.74 -26.21 11.83
CA SER A 466 -7.32 -27.25 12.77
C SER A 466 -6.10 -26.83 13.58
N LYS A 467 -5.98 -27.38 14.79
CA LYS A 467 -4.83 -27.19 15.68
C LYS A 467 -3.49 -27.50 15.01
N GLU A 468 -3.41 -28.63 14.29
CA GLU A 468 -2.18 -29.07 13.61
C GLU A 468 -1.73 -28.05 12.55
N SER A 469 -2.67 -27.54 11.76
CA SER A 469 -2.38 -26.54 10.74
C SER A 469 -1.91 -25.21 11.36
N VAL A 470 -2.53 -24.78 12.46
CA VAL A 470 -2.10 -23.58 13.18
C VAL A 470 -0.68 -23.71 13.71
N ALA A 471 -0.30 -24.89 14.21
CA ALA A 471 1.07 -25.15 14.67
C ALA A 471 2.11 -24.98 13.55
N HIS A 472 1.82 -25.48 12.34
CA HIS A 472 2.69 -25.27 11.18
C HIS A 472 2.82 -23.79 10.79
N GLY A 473 1.71 -23.06 10.81
CA GLY A 473 1.69 -21.62 10.56
C GLY A 473 2.50 -20.80 11.57
N TYR A 474 2.31 -21.11 12.85
CA TYR A 474 3.06 -20.49 13.94
C TYR A 474 4.56 -20.75 13.81
N HIS A 475 4.94 -21.99 13.51
CA HIS A 475 6.34 -22.36 13.33
C HIS A 475 7.00 -21.60 12.16
N ALA A 476 6.30 -21.48 11.03
CA ALA A 476 6.79 -20.72 9.87
C ALA A 476 7.00 -19.23 10.23
N LEU A 477 6.07 -18.62 10.98
CA LEU A 477 6.22 -17.24 11.47
C LEU A 477 7.43 -17.07 12.40
N VAL A 478 7.65 -18.01 13.31
CA VAL A 478 8.81 -17.98 14.22
C VAL A 478 10.12 -18.12 13.46
N THR A 479 10.16 -19.00 12.46
CA THR A 479 11.34 -19.18 11.60
C THR A 479 11.63 -17.91 10.80
N ASP A 480 10.62 -17.31 10.18
CA ASP A 480 10.76 -16.03 9.45
C ASP A 480 11.25 -14.90 10.37
N TYR A 481 10.71 -14.81 11.59
CA TYR A 481 11.16 -13.84 12.60
C TYR A 481 12.65 -14.03 12.94
N LYS A 482 13.07 -15.25 13.25
CA LYS A 482 14.47 -15.55 13.60
C LYS A 482 15.43 -15.29 12.45
N GLN A 483 15.02 -15.60 11.22
CA GLN A 483 15.83 -15.34 10.03
C GLN A 483 16.06 -13.83 9.84
N LYS A 484 15.01 -13.02 9.98
CA LYS A 484 15.11 -11.54 9.90
C LYS A 484 15.97 -10.95 11.01
N ASP A 485 15.88 -11.48 12.23
CA ASP A 485 16.70 -11.04 13.35
C ASP A 485 18.19 -11.38 13.16
N LEU A 486 18.48 -12.56 12.59
CA LEU A 486 19.82 -12.97 12.21
C LEU A 486 20.40 -12.08 11.11
N GLU A 487 19.63 -11.80 10.06
CA GLU A 487 20.02 -10.89 8.98
C GLU A 487 20.31 -9.47 9.50
N ALA A 488 19.44 -8.94 10.37
CA ALA A 488 19.65 -7.63 10.99
C ALA A 488 20.89 -7.60 11.90
N SER A 489 21.17 -8.70 12.62
CA SER A 489 22.35 -8.84 13.46
C SER A 489 23.64 -8.92 12.66
N GLN A 490 23.63 -9.63 11.52
CA GLN A 490 24.78 -9.70 10.60
C GLN A 490 25.07 -8.34 9.95
N ASP A 491 24.03 -7.60 9.54
CA ASP A 491 24.16 -6.24 9.02
C ASP A 491 24.77 -5.27 10.05
N ASN A 492 24.40 -5.40 11.33
CA ASN A 492 24.97 -4.59 12.41
C ASN A 492 26.44 -4.93 12.69
N GLN A 493 26.84 -6.21 12.59
CA GLN A 493 28.25 -6.61 12.73
C GLN A 493 29.13 -6.13 11.57
N LEU A 494 28.59 -6.05 10.36
CA LEU A 494 29.29 -5.51 9.19
C LEU A 494 29.47 -3.99 9.27
N ARG A 495 28.51 -3.26 9.87
CA ARG A 495 28.61 -1.81 10.10
C ARG A 495 29.56 -1.43 11.24
N GLY A 496 29.72 -2.29 12.25
CA GLY A 496 30.63 -2.06 13.37
C GLY A 496 32.12 -2.31 13.08
N ARG A 497 32.49 -2.70 11.86
CA ARG A 497 33.88 -3.02 11.44
C ARG A 497 34.50 -1.99 10.48
N VAL A 498 33.91 -0.82 10.32
CA VAL A 498 34.54 0.29 9.59
C VAL A 498 35.29 1.16 10.61
N PRO A 499 36.63 1.25 10.55
CA PRO A 499 37.42 2.11 11.42
C PRO A 499 37.10 3.60 11.28
#